data_AF-A0A349AW67-F1
#
_entry.id   AF-A0A349AW67-F1
#
_cell.length_a   1.000
_cell.length_b   1.000
_cell.length_c   1.000
_cell.angle_alpha   90.00
_cell.angle_beta   90.00
_cell.angle_gamma   90.00
#
_symmetry.space_group_name_H-M   'P 1'
#
loop_
_entity.id
_entity.type
_entity.pdbx_description
1 polymer ?
#
loop_
_entity_poly.entity_id
_entity_poly.type
_entity_poly.pdbx_seq_one_letter_code
_entity_poly.pdbx_strand_id
1 'polypeptide(L)'
;MCFPSRWVLSEKIGTSLSAIHAPVPGFESIAEATNRFFDAITIDRPAQRVNWTLIDDETLFQPVSAGRARDRTMDPSRIGETLHLRIERQTLRRLPDSGGVLFTIGTTVSPLTALSSAQRKDLAGSLAGVGEQTQAYKGWVGVIPRLLTWAESGT
;
A
#
# COMPACT_ATOMS: atom_id res chain seq x y z
N MET A 1 -5.94 4.77 15.76
CA MET A 1 -5.48 4.68 14.36
C MET A 1 -6.59 5.16 13.46
N CYS A 2 -6.31 6.13 12.58
CA CYS A 2 -7.37 6.89 11.91
C CYS A 2 -7.64 6.45 10.46
N PHE A 3 -6.63 5.97 9.72
CA PHE A 3 -6.77 5.67 8.28
C PHE A 3 -6.16 4.30 7.91
N PRO A 4 -6.61 3.17 8.49
CA PRO A 4 -6.14 1.85 8.07
C PRO A 4 -6.51 1.57 6.62
N SER A 5 -5.61 0.88 5.91
CA SER A 5 -5.84 0.38 4.55
C SER A 5 -6.11 -1.12 4.58
N ARG A 6 -7.32 -1.50 4.98
CA ARG A 6 -7.79 -2.89 5.03
C ARG A 6 -7.00 -3.78 6.00
N TRP A 7 -6.89 -3.29 7.24
CA TRP A 7 -6.40 -4.04 8.39
C TRP A 7 -6.93 -3.42 9.68
N VAL A 8 -6.94 -4.19 10.77
CA VAL A 8 -7.54 -3.77 12.06
C VAL A 8 -6.47 -3.69 13.15
N LEU A 9 -6.42 -2.58 13.89
CA LEU A 9 -5.41 -2.39 14.95
C LEU A 9 -5.50 -3.47 16.05
N SER A 10 -6.71 -3.77 16.51
CA SER A 10 -6.92 -4.71 17.61
C SER A 10 -6.48 -6.13 17.27
N GLU A 11 -6.42 -6.50 15.98
CA GLU A 11 -5.88 -7.79 15.52
C GLU A 11 -4.35 -7.81 15.49
N LYS A 12 -3.70 -6.64 15.52
CA LYS A 12 -2.25 -6.49 15.31
C LYS A 12 -1.51 -6.05 16.57
N ILE A 13 -2.18 -5.36 17.49
CA ILE A 13 -1.57 -4.85 18.71
C ILE A 13 -1.03 -6.01 19.57
N GLY A 14 0.17 -5.84 20.11
CA GLY A 14 0.84 -6.87 20.92
C GLY A 14 1.50 -8.00 20.10
N THR A 15 1.40 -7.99 18.78
CA THR A 15 2.03 -9.00 17.91
C THR A 15 3.38 -8.54 17.37
N SER A 16 4.21 -9.48 16.90
CA SER A 16 5.52 -9.19 16.32
C SER A 16 5.42 -8.57 14.92
N LEU A 17 6.50 -7.92 14.46
CA LEU A 17 6.54 -7.36 13.11
C LEU A 17 6.28 -8.41 12.03
N SER A 18 6.81 -9.62 12.20
CA SER A 18 6.57 -10.75 11.30
C SER A 18 5.11 -11.21 11.33
N ALA A 19 4.48 -11.29 12.49
CA ALA A 19 3.07 -11.66 12.60
C ALA A 19 2.14 -10.63 11.95
N ILE A 20 2.47 -9.33 12.08
CA ILE A 20 1.73 -8.25 11.41
C ILE A 20 1.77 -8.44 9.88
N HIS A 21 2.95 -8.77 9.35
CA HIS A 21 3.23 -8.86 7.92
C HIS A 21 3.06 -10.26 7.30
N ALA A 22 2.71 -11.29 8.07
CA ALA A 22 2.48 -12.65 7.56
C ALA A 22 1.52 -12.74 6.35
N PRO A 23 0.51 -11.86 6.17
CA PRO A 23 -0.32 -11.88 4.97
C PRO A 23 0.35 -11.32 3.70
N VAL A 24 1.53 -10.69 3.81
CA VAL A 24 2.21 -10.00 2.70
C VAL A 24 3.06 -11.01 1.92
N PRO A 25 2.77 -11.25 0.62
CA PRO A 25 3.54 -12.21 -0.17
C PRO A 25 5.04 -11.88 -0.21
N GLY A 26 5.86 -12.87 0.15
CA GLY A 26 7.32 -12.78 0.10
C GLY A 26 7.96 -12.01 1.26
N PHE A 27 7.20 -11.55 2.25
CA PHE A 27 7.76 -10.82 3.38
C PHE A 27 8.74 -11.66 4.20
N GLU A 28 8.52 -12.97 4.28
CA GLU A 28 9.38 -13.91 5.01
C GLU A 28 10.85 -13.80 4.55
N SER A 29 11.09 -13.57 3.26
CA SER A 29 12.43 -13.41 2.69
C SER A 29 13.18 -12.17 3.19
N ILE A 30 12.45 -11.15 3.64
CA ILE A 30 13.01 -9.87 4.11
C ILE A 30 12.73 -9.61 5.60
N ALA A 31 12.09 -10.54 6.30
CA ALA A 31 11.65 -10.35 7.68
C ALA A 31 12.84 -10.06 8.61
N GLU A 32 13.94 -10.81 8.48
CA GLU A 32 15.13 -10.61 9.30
C GLU A 32 15.79 -9.24 9.03
N ALA A 33 15.95 -8.87 7.76
CA ALA A 33 16.50 -7.57 7.38
C ALA A 33 15.62 -6.42 7.89
N THR A 34 14.30 -6.59 7.86
CA THR A 34 13.34 -5.61 8.38
C THR A 34 13.48 -5.46 9.89
N ASN A 35 13.58 -6.55 10.65
CA ASN A 35 13.80 -6.49 12.10
C ASN A 35 15.12 -5.78 12.43
N ARG A 36 16.23 -6.15 11.78
CA ARG A 36 17.53 -5.47 11.96
C ARG A 36 17.45 -3.97 11.64
N PHE A 37 16.68 -3.60 10.62
CA PHE A 37 16.46 -2.20 10.31
C PHE A 37 15.75 -1.46 11.44
N PHE A 38 14.67 -2.02 12.02
CA PHE A 38 13.98 -1.41 13.16
C PHE A 38 14.89 -1.27 14.39
N ASP A 39 15.74 -2.27 14.65
CA ASP A 39 16.71 -2.21 15.74
C ASP A 39 17.74 -1.10 15.54
N ALA A 40 18.18 -0.88 14.29
CA ALA A 40 19.19 0.12 13.93
C ALA A 40 18.67 1.58 13.92
N ILE A 41 17.36 1.83 14.02
CA ILE A 41 16.81 3.19 14.06
C ILE A 41 17.25 3.87 15.35
N THR A 42 17.84 5.05 15.24
CA THR A 42 18.23 5.90 16.37
C THR A 42 17.42 7.19 16.40
N ILE A 43 17.53 7.95 17.49
CA ILE A 43 16.84 9.25 17.65
C ILE A 43 17.25 10.22 16.54
N ASP A 44 18.54 10.25 16.20
CA ASP A 44 19.16 11.15 15.22
C ASP A 44 19.12 10.63 13.79
N ARG A 45 18.67 9.39 13.58
CA ARG A 45 18.57 8.75 12.27
C ARG A 45 17.16 8.23 12.03
N PRO A 46 16.15 9.11 11.92
CA PRO A 46 14.81 8.71 11.51
C PRO A 46 14.83 8.18 10.08
N ALA A 47 13.84 7.36 9.74
CA ALA A 47 13.69 6.83 8.40
C ALA A 47 12.30 7.13 7.84
N GLN A 48 12.21 7.10 6.52
CA GLN A 48 10.94 7.18 5.81
C GLN A 48 10.90 6.22 4.64
N ARG A 49 9.69 5.80 4.28
CA ARG A 49 9.41 5.07 3.06
C ARG A 49 8.03 5.46 2.51
N VAL A 50 7.78 5.08 1.27
CA VAL A 50 6.46 5.19 0.66
C VAL A 50 5.90 3.79 0.45
N ASN A 51 4.66 3.60 0.85
CA ASN A 51 3.84 2.47 0.43
C ASN A 51 2.69 3.01 -0.43
N TRP A 52 2.21 2.21 -1.37
CA TRP A 52 1.07 2.61 -2.19
C TRP A 52 0.20 1.40 -2.55
N THR A 53 -1.04 1.70 -2.92
CA THR A 53 -1.97 0.73 -3.49
C THR A 53 -3.06 1.43 -4.31
N LEU A 54 -3.89 0.65 -4.96
CA LEU A 54 -5.08 1.11 -5.67
C LEU A 54 -6.31 0.76 -4.84
N ILE A 55 -7.25 1.68 -4.73
CA ILE A 55 -8.53 1.45 -4.03
C ILE A 55 -9.69 1.88 -4.91
N ASP A 56 -10.83 1.21 -4.73
CA ASP A 56 -12.10 1.42 -5.41
C ASP A 56 -13.08 2.27 -4.57
N ASP A 57 -12.60 2.80 -3.44
CA ASP A 57 -13.34 3.64 -2.50
C ASP A 57 -12.34 4.62 -1.88
N GLU A 58 -12.61 5.92 -2.00
CA GLU A 58 -11.72 7.00 -1.52
C GLU A 58 -11.74 7.19 0.00
N THR A 59 -12.68 6.54 0.71
CA THR A 59 -12.81 6.65 2.17
C THR A 59 -11.51 6.28 2.87
N LEU A 60 -11.01 7.16 3.75
CA LEU A 60 -9.71 6.96 4.39
C LEU A 60 -9.72 5.87 5.47
N PHE A 61 -10.84 5.70 6.18
CA PHE A 61 -10.99 4.75 7.28
C PHE A 61 -11.57 3.42 6.77
N GLN A 62 -10.69 2.44 6.47
CA GLN A 62 -11.09 1.11 5.97
C GLN A 62 -10.58 -0.02 6.90
N PRO A 63 -11.12 -0.18 8.13
CA PRO A 63 -10.69 -1.20 9.08
C PRO A 63 -11.32 -2.57 8.77
N VAL A 64 -11.10 -3.10 7.57
CA VAL A 64 -11.61 -4.41 7.15
C VAL A 64 -10.44 -5.35 6.91
N SER A 65 -10.49 -6.60 7.38
CA SER A 65 -9.39 -7.54 7.20
C SER A 65 -9.16 -7.85 5.70
N ALA A 66 -7.92 -8.17 5.34
CA ALA A 66 -7.52 -8.42 3.95
C ALA A 66 -8.40 -9.50 3.29
N GLY A 67 -8.70 -9.34 1.99
CA GLY A 67 -9.45 -10.34 1.21
C GLY A 67 -10.77 -9.87 0.59
N ARG A 68 -11.19 -8.61 0.77
CA ARG A 68 -12.32 -8.06 0.00
C ARG A 68 -11.98 -8.10 -1.49
N ALA A 69 -12.67 -8.95 -2.24
CA ALA A 69 -12.66 -8.90 -3.69
C ALA A 69 -13.19 -7.51 -4.11
N ARG A 70 -12.44 -6.82 -4.98
CA ARG A 70 -12.93 -5.59 -5.61
C ARG A 70 -14.23 -5.87 -6.35
N ASP A 71 -15.03 -4.82 -6.53
CA ASP A 71 -16.20 -4.91 -7.36
C ASP A 71 -15.80 -5.34 -8.78
N ARG A 72 -16.21 -6.56 -9.14
CA ARG A 72 -15.93 -7.16 -10.46
C ARG A 72 -16.84 -6.60 -11.55
N THR A 73 -17.83 -5.78 -11.20
CA THR A 73 -18.79 -5.16 -12.12
C THR A 73 -18.32 -3.81 -12.69
N MET A 74 -17.15 -3.33 -12.26
CA MET A 74 -16.56 -2.07 -12.73
C MET A 74 -16.43 -2.04 -14.26
N ASP A 75 -16.93 -0.96 -14.87
CA ASP A 75 -16.79 -0.69 -16.30
C ASP A 75 -15.31 -0.52 -16.67
N PRO A 76 -14.75 -1.39 -17.52
CA PRO A 76 -13.34 -1.34 -17.91
C PRO A 76 -12.93 -0.02 -18.56
N SER A 77 -13.85 0.65 -19.25
CA SER A 77 -13.59 1.93 -19.94
C SER A 77 -13.43 3.10 -18.96
N ARG A 78 -13.92 2.95 -17.72
CA ARG A 78 -13.95 4.00 -16.69
C ARG A 78 -13.03 3.71 -15.50
N ILE A 79 -12.04 2.82 -15.69
CA ILE A 79 -11.13 2.40 -14.63
C ILE A 79 -10.38 3.58 -13.99
N GLY A 80 -10.03 4.61 -14.77
CA GLY A 80 -9.37 5.82 -14.27
C GLY A 80 -10.25 6.69 -13.36
N GLU A 81 -11.56 6.64 -13.55
CA GLU A 81 -12.56 7.37 -12.74
C GLU A 81 -12.97 6.57 -11.50
N THR A 82 -12.89 5.24 -11.56
CA THR A 82 -13.35 4.37 -10.49
C THR A 82 -12.24 4.07 -9.47
N LEU A 83 -10.99 3.97 -9.93
CA LEU A 83 -9.86 3.69 -9.05
C LEU A 83 -9.18 4.97 -8.58
N HIS A 84 -8.62 4.86 -7.38
CA HIS A 84 -7.85 5.89 -6.73
C HIS A 84 -6.47 5.35 -6.38
N LEU A 85 -5.46 6.20 -6.53
CA LEU A 85 -4.12 5.96 -6.00
C LEU A 85 -4.09 6.37 -4.54
N ARG A 86 -3.81 5.40 -3.66
CA ARG A 86 -3.57 5.64 -2.24
C ARG A 86 -2.08 5.58 -1.97
N ILE A 87 -1.53 6.66 -1.41
CA ILE A 87 -0.12 6.77 -1.05
C ILE A 87 -0.01 6.93 0.46
N GLU A 88 0.93 6.21 1.06
CA GLU A 88 1.24 6.23 2.47
C GLU A 88 2.71 6.63 2.64
N ARG A 89 2.94 7.88 3.06
CA ARG A 89 4.25 8.34 3.54
C ARG A 89 4.42 7.85 4.96
N GLN A 90 5.30 6.88 5.13
CA GLN A 90 5.54 6.22 6.38
C GLN A 90 6.84 6.73 7.00
N THR A 91 6.79 7.12 8.27
CA THR A 91 7.98 7.58 9.01
C THR A 91 8.20 6.74 10.25
N LEU A 92 9.47 6.55 10.59
CA LEU A 92 9.92 5.79 11.74
C LEU A 92 10.95 6.63 12.51
N ARG A 93 10.75 6.78 13.82
CA ARG A 93 11.68 7.50 14.70
C ARG A 93 11.73 6.86 16.07
N ARG A 94 12.93 6.69 16.62
CA ARG A 94 13.08 6.28 18.03
C ARG A 94 12.74 7.44 18.96
N LEU A 95 11.90 7.18 19.95
CA LEU A 95 11.51 8.14 20.98
C LEU A 95 12.61 8.23 22.05
N PRO A 96 13.00 9.45 22.48
CA PRO A 96 14.12 9.63 23.40
C PRO A 96 13.89 9.01 24.78
N ASP A 97 12.69 9.13 25.33
CA ASP A 97 12.44 8.74 26.73
C ASP A 97 12.07 7.26 26.88
N SER A 98 11.25 6.73 25.96
CA SER A 98 10.75 5.35 26.05
C SER A 98 11.60 4.35 25.27
N GLY A 99 12.47 4.82 24.37
CA GLY A 99 13.20 3.97 23.42
C GLY A 99 12.31 3.29 22.37
N GLY A 100 10.99 3.45 22.40
CA GLY A 100 10.07 2.87 21.41
C GLY A 100 10.25 3.49 20.02
N VAL A 101 9.85 2.77 18.97
CA VAL A 101 9.84 3.29 17.60
C VAL A 101 8.44 3.82 17.28
N LEU A 102 8.32 5.14 17.10
CA LEU A 102 7.11 5.78 16.61
C LEU A 102 7.01 5.58 15.10
N PHE A 103 5.96 4.86 14.68
CA PHE A 103 5.59 4.69 13.28
C PHE A 103 4.38 5.57 12.95
N THR A 104 4.53 6.47 11.98
CA THR A 104 3.42 7.31 11.50
C THR A 104 3.14 7.08 10.03
N ILE A 105 1.88 7.26 9.63
CA ILE A 105 1.41 7.02 8.26
C ILE A 105 0.62 8.25 7.80
N GLY A 106 1.26 9.09 6.97
CA GLY A 106 0.59 10.17 6.25
C GLY A 106 -0.05 9.63 4.98
N THR A 107 -1.39 9.67 4.90
CA THR A 107 -2.14 9.10 3.78
C THR A 107 -2.64 10.19 2.83
N THR A 108 -2.47 9.98 1.52
CA THR A 108 -3.16 10.74 0.49
C THR A 108 -3.91 9.80 -0.45
N VAL A 109 -5.05 10.25 -0.96
CA VAL A 109 -5.86 9.54 -1.95
C VAL A 109 -6.15 10.52 -3.08
N SER A 110 -5.94 10.09 -4.31
CA SER A 110 -6.28 10.86 -5.50
C SER A 110 -6.88 9.97 -6.58
N PRO A 111 -7.86 10.45 -7.35
CA PRO A 111 -8.37 9.69 -8.50
C PRO A 111 -7.24 9.48 -9.52
N LEU A 112 -7.26 8.37 -10.26
CA LEU A 112 -6.23 8.11 -11.26
C LEU A 112 -6.27 9.13 -12.41
N THR A 113 -7.43 9.72 -12.71
CA THR A 113 -7.55 10.81 -13.69
C THR A 113 -6.69 12.03 -13.37
N ALA A 114 -6.33 12.26 -12.10
CA ALA A 114 -5.45 13.36 -11.70
C ALA A 114 -3.96 13.11 -12.02
N LEU A 115 -3.59 11.88 -12.42
CA LEU A 115 -2.22 11.56 -12.82
C LEU A 115 -1.89 12.15 -14.19
N SER A 116 -0.72 12.77 -14.29
CA SER A 116 -0.13 13.19 -15.57
C SER A 116 0.19 11.99 -16.46
N SER A 117 0.35 12.19 -17.78
CA SER A 117 0.71 11.11 -18.70
C SER A 117 2.02 10.41 -18.31
N ALA A 118 3.00 11.15 -17.77
CA ALA A 118 4.25 10.57 -17.25
C ALA A 118 3.98 9.68 -16.02
N GLN A 119 3.17 10.14 -15.06
CA GLN A 119 2.83 9.36 -13.87
C GLN A 119 2.00 8.11 -14.21
N ARG A 120 1.14 8.18 -15.24
CA ARG A 120 0.41 7.00 -15.74
C ARG A 120 1.36 5.95 -16.29
N LYS A 121 2.38 6.37 -17.03
CA LYS A 121 3.43 5.47 -17.55
C LYS A 121 4.24 4.85 -16.42
N ASP A 122 4.62 5.62 -15.41
CA ASP A 122 5.35 5.11 -14.24
C ASP A 122 4.51 4.10 -13.44
N LEU A 123 3.22 4.36 -13.29
CA LEU A 123 2.27 3.43 -12.68
C LEU A 123 2.17 2.13 -13.49
N ALA A 124 2.03 2.23 -14.81
CA ALA A 124 2.01 1.06 -15.69
C ALA A 124 3.29 0.23 -15.58
N GLY A 125 4.46 0.88 -15.59
CA GLY A 125 5.75 0.23 -15.38
C GLY A 125 5.87 -0.46 -14.03
N SER A 126 5.31 0.13 -12.97
CA SER A 126 5.30 -0.46 -11.62
C SER A 126 4.36 -1.66 -11.48
N LEU A 127 3.36 -1.77 -12.36
CA LEU A 127 2.42 -2.88 -12.41
C LEU A 127 2.88 -4.00 -13.34
N ALA A 128 3.77 -3.70 -14.29
CA ALA A 128 4.35 -4.67 -15.20
C ALA A 128 5.16 -5.71 -14.40
N GLY A 129 4.82 -7.00 -14.56
CA GLY A 129 5.54 -8.10 -13.92
C GLY A 129 5.19 -8.33 -12.45
N VAL A 130 4.17 -7.66 -11.89
CA VAL A 130 3.69 -7.97 -10.54
C VAL A 130 3.13 -9.40 -10.51
N GLY A 131 3.73 -10.27 -9.71
CA GLY A 131 3.34 -11.68 -9.58
C GLY A 131 1.93 -11.88 -9.03
N GLU A 132 1.31 -13.01 -9.37
CA GLU A 132 -0.10 -13.32 -9.08
C GLU A 132 -0.45 -13.24 -7.59
N GLN A 133 0.43 -13.69 -6.69
CA GLN A 133 0.20 -13.62 -5.24
C GLN A 133 0.07 -12.17 -4.76
N THR A 134 0.95 -11.29 -5.24
CA THR A 134 0.88 -9.85 -4.94
C THR A 134 -0.37 -9.24 -5.53
N GLN A 135 -0.76 -9.65 -6.75
CA GLN A 135 -2.02 -9.20 -7.33
C GLN A 135 -3.22 -9.62 -6.47
N ALA A 136 -3.27 -10.87 -6.01
CA ALA A 136 -4.33 -11.36 -5.14
C ALA A 136 -4.37 -10.57 -3.82
N TYR A 137 -3.22 -10.39 -3.17
CA TYR A 137 -3.09 -9.64 -1.91
C TYR A 137 -3.54 -8.17 -2.05
N LYS A 138 -3.15 -7.48 -3.13
CA LYS A 138 -3.52 -6.09 -3.39
C LYS A 138 -4.90 -5.93 -4.05
N GLY A 139 -5.62 -7.02 -4.32
CA GLY A 139 -6.90 -7.02 -5.02
C GLY A 139 -6.80 -6.57 -6.49
N TRP A 140 -5.67 -6.80 -7.15
CA TRP A 140 -5.34 -6.37 -8.51
C TRP A 140 -5.67 -7.40 -9.59
N VAL A 141 -6.14 -8.59 -9.21
CA VAL A 141 -6.53 -9.65 -10.15
C VAL A 141 -7.59 -9.13 -11.13
N GLY A 142 -7.30 -9.23 -12.43
CA GLY A 142 -8.18 -8.74 -13.50
C GLY A 142 -8.23 -7.20 -13.66
N VAL A 143 -7.57 -6.45 -12.77
CA VAL A 143 -7.48 -4.99 -12.82
C VAL A 143 -6.27 -4.54 -13.61
N ILE A 144 -5.12 -5.20 -13.44
CA ILE A 144 -3.86 -4.80 -14.10
C ILE A 144 -4.00 -4.70 -15.63
N PRO A 145 -4.52 -5.70 -16.36
CA PRO A 145 -4.58 -5.61 -17.82
C PRO A 145 -5.35 -4.38 -18.31
N ARG A 146 -6.48 -4.08 -17.65
CA ARG A 146 -7.34 -2.94 -17.98
C ARG A 146 -6.65 -1.60 -17.66
N LEU A 147 -5.94 -1.57 -16.54
CA LEU A 147 -5.24 -0.39 -16.08
C LEU A 147 -4.03 -0.06 -16.97
N LEU A 148 -3.34 -1.07 -17.48
CA LEU A 148 -2.27 -0.90 -18.48
C LEU A 148 -2.83 -0.29 -19.77
N THR A 149 -3.92 -0.82 -20.31
CA THR A 149 -4.60 -0.24 -21.49
C THR A 149 -5.02 1.21 -21.26
N TRP A 150 -5.60 1.52 -20.09
CA TRP A 150 -5.99 2.89 -19.75
C TRP A 150 -4.77 3.83 -19.66
N ALA A 151 -3.67 3.38 -19.04
CA ALA A 151 -2.46 4.18 -18.89
C ALA A 151 -1.82 4.53 -20.25
N GLU A 152 -1.96 3.66 -21.26
CA GLU A 152 -1.48 3.85 -22.63
C GLU A 152 -2.43 4.71 -23.49
N SER A 153 -3.74 4.74 -23.19
CA SER A 153 -4.75 5.46 -23.99
C SER A 153 -4.69 7.00 -23.92
N GLY A 154 -3.84 7.56 -23.05
CA GLY A 154 -3.70 9.00 -22.80
C GLY A 154 -2.35 9.61 -23.21
N THR A 155 -1.60 8.91 -24.05
CA THR A 155 -0.40 9.41 -24.76
C THR A 155 -0.73 9.72 -26.20
#